data_AF-A0AAX2TNG5-F1
#
_entry.id   AF-A0AAX2TNG5-F1
#
_cell.length_a   1.000
_cell.length_b   1.000
_cell.length_c   1.000
_cell.angle_alpha   90.00
_cell.angle_beta   90.00
_cell.angle_gamma   90.00
#
_symmetry.space_group_name_H-M   'P 1'
#
loop_
_entity.id
_entity.type
_entity.pdbx_description
1 polymer ?
#
loop_
_entity_poly.entity_id
_entity_poly.type
_entity_poly.pdbx_seq_one_letter_code
_entity_poly.pdbx_strand_id
1 'polypeptide(L)'
;QQGQRPDRGTSRALEDGASPTLRDLTEVLHFALGDGRIWLNDQRMVLMQSLVLGRLRAEIIDAFGFETARAIFMRVGFMQGVRDAELISQRFPQDDLTRALAAGPRVHTLEGFVKVTTKHFEFDRTKGTYY
;
A
#
# COMPACT_ATOMS: atom_id res chain seq x y z
N GLN A 1 -1.64 -20.50 20.15
CA GLN A 1 -2.01 -19.29 20.91
C GLN A 1 -1.98 -18.15 19.91
N GLN A 2 -3.12 -17.55 19.59
CA GLN A 2 -3.19 -16.41 18.67
C GLN A 2 -2.77 -15.16 19.46
N GLY A 3 -1.69 -14.50 19.06
CA GLY A 3 -1.16 -13.32 19.74
C GLY A 3 -2.11 -12.14 19.56
N GLN A 4 -2.52 -11.52 20.67
CA GLN A 4 -3.43 -10.39 20.61
C GLN A 4 -2.74 -9.19 19.96
N ARG A 5 -3.34 -8.63 18.90
CA ARG A 5 -2.82 -7.43 18.24
C ARG A 5 -2.65 -6.29 19.26
N PRO A 6 -1.47 -5.68 19.39
CA PRO A 6 -1.25 -4.63 20.36
C PRO A 6 -2.16 -3.45 20.04
N ASP A 7 -2.85 -2.95 21.07
CA ASP A 7 -3.80 -1.84 20.93
C ASP A 7 -3.12 -0.48 20.77
N ARG A 8 -1.79 -0.43 20.94
CA ARG A 8 -0.97 0.78 20.78
C ARG A 8 0.34 0.43 20.10
N GLY A 9 0.86 1.36 19.30
CA GLY A 9 2.16 1.18 18.64
C GLY A 9 2.72 2.50 18.12
N THR A 10 4.02 2.52 17.88
CA THR A 10 4.73 3.67 17.30
C THR A 10 5.81 3.19 16.35
N SER A 11 6.10 3.98 15.32
CA SER A 11 7.19 3.74 14.39
C SER A 11 8.55 3.57 15.07
N ARG A 12 8.76 4.15 16.27
CA ARG A 12 10.01 4.01 17.04
C ARG A 12 10.21 2.60 17.60
N ALA A 13 9.14 1.82 17.76
CA ALA A 13 9.20 0.45 18.25
C ALA A 13 9.55 -0.55 17.14
N LEU A 14 9.60 -0.10 15.89
CA LEU A 14 10.05 -0.93 14.77
C LEU A 14 11.57 -0.98 14.76
N GLU A 15 12.12 -2.18 14.79
CA GLU A 15 13.52 -2.40 14.43
C GLU A 15 13.78 -1.90 13.00
N ASP A 16 14.98 -1.39 12.76
CA ASP A 16 15.41 -1.02 11.41
C ASP A 16 15.29 -2.23 10.48
N GLY A 17 14.44 -2.11 9.46
CA GLY A 17 14.17 -3.22 8.55
C GLY A 17 13.20 -4.29 9.08
N ALA A 18 12.36 -4.00 10.08
CA ALA A 18 11.31 -4.92 10.54
C ALA A 18 10.43 -5.42 9.38
N SER A 19 10.14 -6.72 9.28
CA SER A 19 9.28 -7.30 8.24
C SER A 19 7.83 -6.77 8.27
N PRO A 20 7.13 -6.72 7.12
CA PRO A 20 7.61 -7.13 5.79
C PRO A 20 8.49 -6.08 5.13
N THR A 21 9.74 -6.44 4.83
CA THR A 21 10.70 -5.60 4.10
C THR A 21 10.29 -5.45 2.64
N LEU A 22 10.92 -4.52 1.91
CA LEU A 22 10.74 -4.46 0.45
C LEU A 22 11.13 -5.78 -0.22
N ARG A 23 12.16 -6.49 0.29
CA ARG A 23 12.54 -7.81 -0.21
C ARG A 23 11.40 -8.81 -0.01
N ASP A 24 10.83 -8.86 1.19
CA ASP A 24 9.70 -9.75 1.51
C ASP A 24 8.49 -9.46 0.60
N LEU A 25 8.25 -8.19 0.28
CA LEU A 25 7.18 -7.77 -0.64
C LEU A 25 7.49 -8.08 -2.11
N THR A 26 8.76 -8.10 -2.53
CA THR A 26 9.12 -8.50 -3.90
C THR A 26 8.90 -9.98 -4.17
N GLU A 27 8.90 -10.84 -3.14
CA GLU A 27 8.66 -12.28 -3.30
C GLU A 27 7.25 -12.60 -3.77
N VAL A 28 6.30 -11.67 -3.62
CA VAL A 28 4.93 -11.81 -4.12
C VAL A 28 4.69 -11.11 -5.45
N LEU A 29 5.70 -10.44 -6.02
CA LEU A 29 5.62 -9.86 -7.35
C LEU A 29 6.06 -10.87 -8.41
N HIS A 30 5.12 -11.34 -9.23
CA HIS A 30 5.36 -12.38 -10.22
C HIS A 30 5.08 -11.90 -11.65
N PHE A 31 6.06 -12.06 -12.53
CA PHE A 31 5.92 -11.84 -13.97
C PHE A 31 5.74 -13.19 -14.68
N ALA A 32 4.49 -13.61 -14.87
CA ALA A 32 4.09 -14.74 -15.71
C ALA A 32 4.05 -14.31 -17.19
N LEU A 33 5.24 -14.09 -17.78
CA LEU A 33 5.38 -13.54 -19.13
C LEU A 33 4.73 -14.42 -20.21
N GLY A 34 4.75 -15.74 -20.05
CA GLY A 34 4.11 -16.68 -20.98
C GLY A 34 2.60 -16.44 -21.12
N ASP A 35 1.93 -16.02 -20.04
CA ASP A 35 0.50 -15.71 -20.02
C ASP A 35 0.22 -14.21 -20.19
N GLY A 36 1.27 -13.39 -20.34
CA GLY A 36 1.16 -11.94 -20.37
C GLY A 36 0.68 -11.33 -19.05
N ARG A 37 0.97 -11.97 -17.90
CA ARG A 37 0.48 -11.56 -16.58
C ARG A 37 1.58 -11.13 -15.61
N ILE A 38 1.33 -10.01 -14.95
CA ILE A 38 1.98 -9.50 -13.75
C ILE A 38 1.00 -9.67 -12.58
N TRP A 39 1.47 -10.25 -11.50
CA TRP A 39 0.71 -10.48 -10.29
C TRP A 39 1.44 -9.87 -9.11
N LEU A 40 0.67 -9.27 -8.21
CA LEU A 40 1.12 -8.95 -6.87
C LEU A 40 0.30 -9.82 -5.92
N ASN A 41 0.89 -10.91 -5.45
CA ASN A 41 0.21 -12.05 -4.84
C ASN A 41 -0.88 -12.63 -5.79
N ASP A 42 -2.15 -12.56 -5.39
CA ASP A 42 -3.32 -12.99 -6.13
C ASP A 42 -4.00 -11.83 -6.90
N GLN A 43 -3.40 -10.63 -6.86
CA GLN A 43 -3.94 -9.43 -7.51
C GLN A 43 -3.30 -9.24 -8.89
N ARG A 44 -4.15 -9.14 -9.92
CA ARG A 44 -3.70 -8.93 -11.31
C ARG A 44 -3.28 -7.47 -11.50
N MET A 45 -2.02 -7.25 -11.86
CA MET A 45 -1.44 -5.91 -12.05
C MET A 45 -1.20 -5.56 -13.52
N VAL A 46 -1.10 -4.27 -13.82
CA VAL A 46 -0.69 -3.79 -15.16
C VAL A 46 0.52 -2.89 -14.99
N LEU A 47 1.55 -3.12 -15.82
CA LEU A 47 2.69 -2.19 -15.92
C LEU A 47 2.37 -1.13 -16.96
N MET A 48 2.30 0.14 -16.54
CA MET A 48 1.94 1.27 -17.38
C MET A 48 2.96 2.40 -17.23
N GLN A 49 3.28 3.09 -18.32
CA GLN A 49 4.17 4.24 -18.28
C GLN A 49 3.52 5.39 -17.49
N SER A 50 4.29 6.05 -16.63
CA SER A 50 3.82 7.20 -15.84
C SER A 50 3.30 8.35 -16.70
N LEU A 51 3.87 8.55 -17.90
CA LEU A 51 3.39 9.54 -18.87
C LEU A 51 1.96 9.25 -19.35
N VAL A 52 1.62 7.98 -19.58
CA VAL A 52 0.28 7.55 -20.01
C VAL A 52 -0.72 7.77 -18.87
N LEU A 53 -0.34 7.44 -17.63
CA LEU A 53 -1.16 7.72 -16.44
C LEU A 53 -1.38 9.23 -16.25
N GLY A 54 -0.33 10.04 -16.47
CA GLY A 54 -0.42 11.50 -16.44
C GLY A 54 -1.37 12.06 -17.51
N ARG A 55 -1.37 11.48 -18.71
CA ARG A 55 -2.32 11.84 -19.77
C ARG A 55 -3.75 11.47 -19.40
N LEU A 56 -3.98 10.27 -18.85
CA LEU A 56 -5.31 9.87 -18.34
C LEU A 56 -5.84 10.85 -17.29
N ARG A 57 -4.98 11.31 -16.38
CA ARG A 57 -5.33 12.35 -15.41
C ARG A 57 -5.77 13.66 -16.07
N ALA A 58 -5.03 14.12 -17.08
CA ALA A 58 -5.39 15.33 -17.81
C ALA A 58 -6.75 15.18 -18.50
N GLU A 59 -6.98 14.08 -19.22
CA GLU A 59 -8.27 13.82 -19.89
C GLU A 59 -9.45 13.81 -18.92
N ILE A 60 -9.29 13.21 -17.73
CA ILE A 60 -10.35 13.19 -16.70
C ILE A 60 -10.60 14.61 -16.14
N ILE A 61 -9.55 15.41 -15.95
CA ILE A 61 -9.70 16.81 -15.50
C ILE A 61 -10.41 17.64 -16.56
N ASP A 62 -10.03 17.49 -17.82
CA ASP A 62 -10.61 18.25 -18.94
C ASP A 62 -12.09 17.88 -19.15
N ALA A 63 -12.45 16.62 -18.96
CA ALA A 63 -13.83 16.15 -19.11
C ALA A 63 -14.75 16.50 -17.93
N PHE A 64 -14.26 16.49 -16.69
CA PHE A 64 -15.11 16.56 -15.49
C PHE A 64 -14.79 17.73 -14.53
N GLY A 65 -13.76 18.51 -14.84
CA GLY A 65 -13.22 19.53 -13.96
C GLY A 65 -12.36 18.97 -12.82
N PHE A 66 -11.58 19.85 -12.20
CA PHE A 66 -10.58 19.48 -11.19
C PHE A 66 -11.18 18.82 -9.95
N GLU A 67 -12.25 19.37 -9.38
CA GLU A 67 -12.85 18.85 -8.13
C GLU A 67 -13.41 17.44 -8.30
N THR A 68 -14.11 17.18 -9.41
CA THR A 68 -14.64 15.86 -9.72
C THR A 68 -13.51 14.86 -9.99
N ALA A 69 -12.51 15.26 -10.78
CA ALA A 69 -11.34 14.43 -11.04
C ALA A 69 -10.60 14.07 -9.74
N ARG A 70 -10.38 15.05 -8.85
CA ARG A 70 -9.80 14.83 -7.52
C ARG A 70 -10.60 13.81 -6.74
N ALA A 71 -11.93 13.93 -6.69
CA ALA A 71 -12.77 12.97 -5.98
C ALA A 71 -12.71 11.56 -6.59
N ILE A 72 -12.63 11.44 -7.93
CA ILE A 72 -12.42 10.16 -8.62
C ILE A 72 -11.09 9.53 -8.20
N PHE A 73 -9.99 10.27 -8.32
CA PHE A 73 -8.66 9.75 -7.96
C PHE A 73 -8.53 9.41 -6.47
N MET A 74 -9.18 10.17 -5.58
CA MET A 74 -9.24 9.83 -4.15
C MET A 74 -9.94 8.50 -3.90
N ARG A 75 -11.08 8.23 -4.57
CA ARG A 75 -11.79 6.95 -4.42
C ARG A 75 -11.01 5.77 -5.00
N VAL A 76 -10.36 5.97 -6.16
CA VAL A 76 -9.50 4.95 -6.78
C VAL A 76 -8.31 4.64 -5.88
N GLY A 77 -7.61 5.65 -5.36
CA GLY A 77 -6.49 5.46 -4.43
C GLY A 77 -6.92 4.82 -3.12
N PHE A 78 -8.09 5.17 -2.58
CA PHE A 78 -8.64 4.50 -1.40
C PHE A 78 -8.90 3.01 -1.65
N MET A 79 -9.49 2.67 -2.80
CA MET A 79 -9.71 1.27 -3.19
C MET A 79 -8.38 0.50 -3.29
N GLN A 80 -7.35 1.10 -3.91
CA GLN A 80 -6.01 0.50 -3.97
C GLN A 80 -5.47 0.22 -2.56
N GLY A 81 -5.50 1.22 -1.67
CA GLY A 81 -5.02 1.04 -0.29
C GLY A 81 -5.76 -0.04 0.50
N VAL A 82 -7.07 -0.23 0.25
CA VAL A 82 -7.83 -1.36 0.83
C VAL A 82 -7.29 -2.70 0.31
N ARG A 83 -7.03 -2.81 -0.99
CA ARG A 83 -6.46 -4.02 -1.61
C ARG A 83 -5.04 -4.31 -1.13
N ASP A 84 -4.22 -3.28 -0.91
CA ASP A 84 -2.87 -3.43 -0.35
C ASP A 84 -2.93 -3.92 1.10
N ALA A 85 -3.85 -3.38 1.90
CA ALA A 85 -4.06 -3.81 3.28
C ALA A 85 -4.54 -5.28 3.36
N GLU A 86 -5.41 -5.70 2.44
CA GLU A 86 -5.82 -7.10 2.29
C GLU A 86 -4.62 -8.00 1.96
N LEU A 87 -3.79 -7.61 0.99
CA LEU A 87 -2.57 -8.34 0.63
C LEU A 87 -1.61 -8.49 1.82
N ILE A 88 -1.34 -7.39 2.53
CA ILE A 88 -0.46 -7.39 3.69
C ILE A 88 -1.02 -8.35 4.75
N SER A 89 -2.33 -8.28 5.02
CA SER A 89 -2.99 -9.11 6.03
C SER A 89 -2.97 -10.61 5.69
N GLN A 90 -3.10 -10.96 4.42
CA GLN A 90 -3.09 -12.36 3.97
C GLN A 90 -1.69 -12.95 3.93
N ARG A 91 -0.71 -12.20 3.39
CA ARG A 91 0.67 -12.69 3.21
C ARG A 91 1.50 -12.64 4.47
N PHE A 92 1.30 -11.59 5.27
CA PHE A 92 1.99 -11.36 6.51
C PHE A 92 0.95 -11.31 7.62
N PRO A 93 0.40 -12.46 8.04
CA PRO A 93 -0.45 -12.53 9.22
C PRO A 93 0.40 -12.19 10.45
N GLN A 94 0.57 -10.89 10.69
CA GLN A 94 1.30 -10.35 11.82
C GLN A 94 0.29 -10.15 12.94
N ASP A 95 0.63 -10.65 14.12
CA ASP A 95 -0.02 -10.28 15.37
C ASP A 95 0.39 -8.85 15.80
N ASP A 96 1.17 -8.11 15.00
CA ASP A 96 1.59 -6.74 15.29
C ASP A 96 1.09 -5.75 14.23
N LEU A 97 0.14 -4.90 14.63
CA LEU A 97 -0.42 -3.84 13.78
C LEU A 97 0.63 -2.77 13.41
N THR A 98 1.64 -2.56 14.25
CA THR A 98 2.72 -1.60 13.98
C THR A 98 3.49 -1.98 12.72
N ARG A 99 3.82 -3.27 12.58
CA ARG A 99 4.47 -3.82 11.37
C ARG A 99 3.56 -3.72 10.15
N ALA A 100 2.28 -4.02 10.29
CA ALA A 100 1.31 -3.92 9.19
C ALA A 100 1.15 -2.49 8.68
N LEU A 101 1.07 -1.49 9.58
CA LEU A 101 1.00 -0.07 9.21
C LEU A 101 2.27 0.41 8.51
N ALA A 102 3.44 -0.09 8.92
CA ALA A 102 4.70 0.20 8.25
C ALA A 102 4.84 -0.44 6.86
N ALA A 103 4.06 -1.49 6.58
CA ALA A 103 4.09 -2.20 5.30
C ALA A 103 3.40 -1.42 4.17
N GLY A 104 2.30 -0.71 4.45
CA GLY A 104 1.55 0.05 3.44
C GLY A 104 2.43 1.01 2.61
N PRO A 105 3.21 1.90 3.25
CA PRO A 105 4.18 2.76 2.57
C PRO A 105 5.21 2.02 1.69
N ARG A 106 5.57 0.80 2.06
CA ARG A 106 6.53 -0.04 1.32
C ARG A 106 5.87 -0.65 0.08
N VAL A 107 4.59 -1.03 0.16
CA VAL A 107 3.81 -1.47 -1.00
C VAL A 107 3.73 -0.34 -2.04
N HIS A 108 3.41 0.89 -1.64
CA HIS A 108 3.43 2.05 -2.55
C HIS A 108 4.79 2.28 -3.23
N THR A 109 5.89 1.96 -2.53
CA THR A 109 7.25 2.02 -3.09
C THR A 109 7.50 0.89 -4.07
N LEU A 110 7.04 -0.33 -3.77
CA LEU A 110 7.13 -1.51 -4.65
C LEU A 110 6.36 -1.30 -5.96
N GLU A 111 5.15 -0.73 -5.87
CA GLU A 111 4.29 -0.44 -7.04
C GLU A 111 4.82 0.71 -7.91
N GLY A 112 5.80 1.46 -7.42
CA GLY A 112 6.42 2.55 -8.18
C GLY A 112 5.64 3.88 -8.16
N PHE A 113 4.69 4.06 -7.23
CA PHE A 113 3.96 5.32 -7.09
C PHE A 113 4.79 6.41 -6.40
N VAL A 114 5.48 6.07 -5.32
CA VAL A 114 6.26 7.02 -4.51
C VAL A 114 7.27 6.30 -3.64
N LYS A 115 8.45 6.89 -3.45
CA LYS A 115 9.40 6.44 -2.42
C LYS A 115 9.01 7.05 -1.08
N VAL A 116 8.52 6.23 -0.14
CA VAL A 116 8.15 6.71 1.19
C VAL A 116 9.30 6.53 2.18
N THR A 117 9.52 7.54 3.04
CA THR A 117 10.40 7.44 4.22
C THR A 117 9.59 7.83 5.44
N THR A 118 9.16 6.83 6.21
CA THR A 118 8.40 7.05 7.44
C THR A 118 9.26 7.80 8.46
N LYS A 119 8.85 9.03 8.81
CA LYS A 119 9.50 9.83 9.85
C LYS A 119 8.98 9.47 11.24
N HIS A 120 7.67 9.36 11.35
CA HIS A 120 7.00 8.99 12.58
C HIS A 120 5.59 8.48 12.25
N PHE A 121 5.11 7.54 13.04
CA PHE A 121 3.69 7.38 13.30
C PHE A 121 3.46 6.85 14.72
N GLU A 122 2.29 7.09 15.26
CA GLU A 122 1.79 6.45 16.48
C GLU A 122 0.29 6.21 16.41
N PHE A 123 -0.17 5.15 17.06
CA PHE A 123 -1.59 4.85 17.12
C PHE A 123 -2.00 4.29 18.48
N ASP A 124 -3.26 4.56 18.84
CA ASP A 124 -3.95 3.96 19.98
C ASP A 124 -5.36 3.59 19.53
N ARG A 125 -5.61 2.30 19.38
CA ARG A 125 -6.89 1.74 18.93
C ARG A 125 -8.00 1.95 19.96
N THR A 126 -7.67 1.88 21.25
CA THR A 126 -8.63 2.10 22.33
C THR A 126 -9.13 3.54 22.33
N LYS A 127 -8.25 4.49 22.01
CA LYS A 127 -8.59 5.92 21.89
C LYS A 127 -9.05 6.34 20.49
N GLY A 128 -8.84 5.50 19.47
CA GLY A 128 -9.14 5.81 18.07
C GLY A 128 -8.23 6.87 17.46
N THR A 129 -6.99 6.99 17.94
CA THR A 129 -6.04 8.02 17.49
C THR A 129 -4.97 7.43 16.57
N TYR A 130 -4.57 8.20 15.56
CA TYR A 130 -3.44 7.95 14.67
C TYR A 130 -2.75 9.28 14.34
N TYR A 131 -1.43 9.33 14.42
CA TYR A 131 -0.59 10.47 14.05
C TYR A 131 0.59 9.99 13.19
#